data_AF-A0A2D6U5B1-F1
#
_entry.id   AF-A0A2D6U5B1-F1
#
_cell.length_a   1.000
_cell.length_b   1.000
_cell.length_c   1.000
_cell.angle_alpha   90.00
_cell.angle_beta   90.00
_cell.angle_gamma   90.00
#
_symmetry.space_group_name_H-M   'P 1'
#
loop_
_entity.id
_entity.type
_entity.pdbx_description
1 polymer ?
#
loop_
_entity_poly.entity_id
_entity_poly.type
_entity_poly.pdbx_seq_one_letter_code
_entity_poly.pdbx_strand_id
1 'polypeptide(L)'
;MDWSTDPKMLEGRAFYKLGETVYDHHKKVLIIGIFSCLLLGSLISMGPNWAESWGEGDLESVEAGDLRDSAFASEEEGVERFTLLINHPTLDDSSSEWQSAVIEALEDYSEMDDVTIEYSWETTGDKR
;
A
#
# COMPACT_ATOMS: atom_id res chain seq x y z
N MET A 1 18.14 -38.08 -41.75
CA MET A 1 18.57 -36.88 -41.00
C MET A 1 18.28 -37.18 -39.55
N ASP A 2 19.32 -37.61 -38.84
CA ASP A 2 19.22 -38.15 -37.49
C ASP A 2 19.44 -36.98 -36.51
N TRP A 3 18.37 -36.24 -36.22
CA TRP A 3 18.40 -35.06 -35.33
C TRP A 3 18.40 -35.45 -33.83
N SER A 4 18.41 -36.75 -33.51
CA SER A 4 18.49 -37.20 -32.12
C SER A 4 19.90 -36.98 -31.59
N THR A 5 20.10 -35.91 -30.83
CA THR A 5 21.33 -35.72 -30.05
C THR A 5 21.43 -36.87 -29.04
N ASP A 6 22.48 -37.69 -29.13
CA ASP A 6 22.71 -38.78 -28.18
C ASP A 6 22.90 -38.19 -26.77
N PRO A 7 22.07 -38.57 -25.78
CA PRO A 7 22.14 -38.06 -24.42
C PRO A 7 23.55 -38.14 -23.79
N LYS A 8 24.34 -39.15 -24.18
CA LYS A 8 25.72 -39.33 -23.68
C LYS A 8 26.65 -38.17 -24.04
N MET A 9 26.37 -37.48 -25.15
CA MET A 9 27.16 -36.30 -25.56
C MET A 9 26.98 -35.10 -24.63
N LEU A 10 25.94 -35.11 -23.79
CA LEU A 10 25.57 -34.01 -22.90
C LEU A 10 25.96 -34.26 -21.44
N GLU A 11 26.45 -35.45 -21.08
CA GLU A 11 26.83 -35.84 -19.70
C GLU A 11 27.81 -34.86 -19.02
N GLY A 12 28.68 -34.20 -19.80
CA GLY A 12 29.61 -33.18 -19.28
C GLY A 12 28.99 -31.82 -18.98
N ARG A 13 27.73 -31.57 -19.38
CA ARG A 13 27.09 -30.26 -19.32
C ARG A 13 26.35 -30.06 -17.99
N ALA A 14 26.46 -28.86 -17.41
CA ALA A 14 25.85 -28.54 -16.12
C ALA A 14 24.32 -28.71 -16.12
N PHE A 15 23.63 -28.26 -17.18
CA PHE A 15 22.18 -28.41 -17.30
C PHE A 15 21.72 -29.86 -17.46
N TYR A 16 22.53 -30.72 -18.08
CA TYR A 16 22.21 -32.15 -18.20
C TYR A 16 22.24 -32.82 -16.82
N LYS A 17 23.32 -32.60 -16.05
CA LYS A 17 23.45 -33.13 -14.67
C LYS A 17 22.39 -32.56 -13.73
N LEU A 18 22.05 -31.28 -13.87
CA LEU A 18 20.98 -30.65 -13.11
C LEU A 18 19.62 -31.28 -13.44
N GLY A 19 19.32 -31.48 -14.73
CA GLY A 19 18.10 -32.13 -15.18
C GLY A 19 17.98 -33.58 -14.70
N GLU A 20 19.06 -34.35 -14.76
CA GLU A 20 19.16 -35.70 -14.21
C GLU A 20 18.89 -35.71 -12.69
N THR A 21 19.54 -34.80 -11.95
CA THR A 21 19.33 -34.65 -10.50
C THR A 21 17.88 -34.30 -10.16
N VAL A 22 17.26 -33.40 -10.94
CA VAL A 22 15.86 -33.02 -10.79
C VAL A 22 14.94 -34.19 -11.11
N TYR A 23 15.26 -34.99 -12.13
CA TYR A 23 14.48 -36.18 -12.50
C TYR A 23 14.53 -37.25 -11.41
N ASP A 24 15.73 -37.57 -10.90
CA ASP A 24 15.94 -38.57 -9.84
C ASP A 24 15.25 -38.17 -8.53
N HIS A 25 15.21 -36.87 -8.23
CA HIS A 25 14.62 -36.33 -7.01
C HIS A 25 13.31 -35.57 -7.25
N HIS A 26 12.60 -35.83 -8.34
CA HIS A 26 11.44 -35.03 -8.79
C HIS A 26 10.40 -34.79 -7.70
N LYS A 27 10.12 -35.80 -6.86
CA LYS A 27 9.18 -35.65 -5.74
C LYS A 27 9.67 -34.64 -4.70
N LYS A 28 10.96 -34.69 -4.35
CA LYS A 28 11.56 -33.76 -3.38
C LYS A 28 11.60 -32.34 -3.95
N VAL A 29 11.99 -32.18 -5.21
CA VAL A 29 12.04 -30.88 -5.89
C VAL A 29 10.66 -30.25 -5.95
N LEU A 30 9.63 -31.02 -6.30
CA LEU A 30 8.25 -30.55 -6.37
C LEU A 30 7.73 -30.13 -4.99
N ILE A 31 7.96 -30.95 -3.97
CA ILE A 31 7.56 -30.62 -2.59
C ILE A 31 8.25 -29.35 -2.09
N ILE A 32 9.58 -29.24 -2.27
CA ILE A 32 10.34 -28.05 -1.88
C ILE A 32 9.84 -26.81 -2.64
N GLY A 33 9.60 -26.92 -3.94
CA GLY A 33 9.07 -25.81 -4.74
C GLY A 33 7.71 -25.31 -4.24
N ILE A 34 6.77 -26.23 -3.94
CA ILE A 34 5.46 -25.87 -3.39
C ILE A 34 5.61 -25.20 -2.03
N PHE A 35 6.43 -25.74 -1.13
CA PHE A 35 6.68 -25.11 0.17
C PHE A 35 7.32 -23.73 0.05
N SER A 36 8.28 -23.55 -0.86
CA SER A 36 8.88 -22.23 -1.14
C SER A 36 7.84 -21.22 -1.60
N CYS A 37 6.93 -21.62 -2.50
CA CYS A 37 5.83 -20.74 -2.94
C CYS A 37 4.90 -20.37 -1.79
N LEU A 38 4.56 -21.30 -0.91
CA LEU A 38 3.72 -21.02 0.27
C LEU A 38 4.43 -20.10 1.27
N LEU A 39 5.73 -20.30 1.51
CA LEU A 39 6.54 -19.44 2.38
C LEU A 39 6.64 -18.03 1.82
N LEU A 40 6.92 -17.88 0.52
CA LEU A 40 6.94 -16.57 -0.13
C LEU A 40 5.55 -15.92 -0.14
N GLY A 41 4.49 -16.70 -0.33
CA GLY A 41 3.12 -16.22 -0.23
C GLY A 41 2.75 -15.69 1.15
N SER A 42 3.38 -16.19 2.22
CA SER A 42 3.14 -15.67 3.59
C SER A 42 3.57 -14.21 3.77
N LEU A 43 4.49 -13.72 2.94
CA LEU A 43 4.95 -12.32 2.93
C LEU A 43 3.87 -11.34 2.46
N ILE A 44 2.76 -11.81 1.87
CA ILE A 44 1.63 -10.93 1.51
C ILE A 44 1.08 -10.21 2.75
N SER A 45 1.17 -10.82 3.94
CA SER A 45 0.75 -10.22 5.21
C SER A 45 1.58 -9.03 5.67
N MET A 46 2.81 -8.88 5.15
CA MET A 46 3.70 -7.75 5.48
C MET A 46 3.17 -6.43 4.88
N GLY A 47 2.22 -6.50 3.96
CA GLY A 47 1.66 -5.35 3.27
C GLY A 47 2.65 -4.78 2.24
N PRO A 48 2.14 -4.05 1.23
CA PRO A 48 2.99 -3.33 0.30
C PRO A 48 3.68 -2.14 0.99
N ASN A 49 5.02 -2.11 1.03
CA ASN A 49 5.78 -0.90 1.39
C ASN A 49 6.16 -0.04 0.15
N TRP A 50 5.23 0.13 -0.78
CA TRP A 50 5.50 0.89 -2.02
C TRP A 50 5.34 2.40 -1.85
N ALA A 51 4.62 2.84 -0.81
CA ALA A 51 4.36 4.25 -0.56
C ALA A 51 5.61 5.01 -0.09
N GLU A 52 6.51 4.34 0.64
CA GLU A 52 7.76 4.91 1.17
C GLU A 52 8.89 5.03 0.12
N SER A 53 8.76 4.46 -1.08
CA SER A 53 9.87 4.46 -2.06
C SER A 53 10.15 5.83 -2.70
N TRP A 54 9.34 6.86 -2.46
CA TRP A 54 9.51 8.22 -3.01
C TRP A 54 9.86 9.20 -1.89
N GLY A 55 11.05 9.79 -1.94
CA GLY A 55 11.47 10.78 -0.95
C GLY A 55 12.22 10.20 0.25
N GLU A 56 12.68 8.95 0.18
CA GLU A 56 13.60 8.36 1.16
C GLU A 56 15.06 8.43 0.68
N GLY A 57 15.98 8.66 1.62
CA GLY A 57 17.43 8.66 1.39
C GLY A 57 18.13 9.89 1.99
N ASP A 58 19.46 9.86 1.96
CA ASP A 58 20.32 10.98 2.40
C ASP A 58 20.31 12.09 1.34
N LEU A 59 19.19 12.81 1.29
CA LEU A 59 18.95 13.93 0.40
C LEU A 59 18.65 15.17 1.23
N GLU A 60 19.26 16.28 0.86
CA GLU A 60 19.05 17.58 1.52
C GLU A 60 17.57 18.00 1.51
N SER A 61 16.77 17.57 0.52
CA SER A 61 15.33 17.83 0.47
C SER A 61 14.54 17.12 1.57
N VAL A 62 15.01 15.96 2.03
CA VAL A 62 14.40 15.19 3.11
C VAL A 62 14.74 15.85 4.44
N GLU A 63 16.03 16.14 4.67
CA GLU A 63 16.50 16.87 5.85
C GLU A 63 15.84 18.26 5.97
N ALA A 64 15.62 18.96 4.86
CA ALA A 64 14.90 20.24 4.85
C ALA A 64 13.41 20.08 5.19
N GLY A 65 12.78 18.96 4.78
CA GLY A 65 11.43 18.59 5.20
C GLY A 65 11.37 18.34 6.70
N ASP A 66 12.26 17.49 7.22
CA ASP A 66 12.35 17.15 8.64
C ASP A 66 12.67 18.37 9.51
N LEU A 67 13.53 19.28 9.05
CA LEU A 67 13.84 20.52 9.75
C LEU A 67 12.65 21.49 9.76
N ARG A 68 11.89 21.56 8.67
CA ARG A 68 10.66 22.36 8.61
C ARG A 68 9.63 21.77 9.58
N ASP A 69 9.39 20.48 9.50
CA ASP A 69 8.38 19.80 10.31
C ASP A 69 8.78 19.92 11.79
N SER A 70 10.01 19.61 12.18
CA SER A 70 10.46 19.81 13.58
C SER A 70 10.42 21.26 14.09
N ALA A 71 10.55 22.27 13.21
CA ALA A 71 10.50 23.68 13.60
C ALA A 71 9.08 24.26 13.64
N PHE A 72 8.15 23.68 12.88
CA PHE A 72 6.77 24.16 12.74
C PHE A 72 5.71 23.14 13.17
N ALA A 73 6.14 21.99 13.72
CA ALA A 73 5.29 20.93 14.22
C ALA A 73 4.26 21.50 15.19
N SER A 74 3.02 21.53 14.72
CA SER A 74 1.84 21.72 15.56
C SER A 74 1.35 20.34 16.01
N GLU A 75 0.50 20.29 17.03
CA GLU A 75 -0.12 19.02 17.49
C GLU A 75 -0.92 18.29 16.38
N GLU A 76 -1.10 18.91 15.20
CA GLU A 76 -1.76 18.34 14.01
C GLU A 76 -0.81 17.62 13.02
N GLU A 77 0.50 17.63 13.25
CA GLU A 77 1.45 16.99 12.32
C GLU A 77 1.42 15.46 12.43
N GLY A 78 1.08 14.80 11.31
CA GLY A 78 0.88 13.34 11.23
C GLY A 78 -0.59 12.90 11.17
N VAL A 79 -1.53 13.85 11.23
CA VAL A 79 -2.97 13.55 11.04
C VAL A 79 -3.29 13.56 9.55
N GLU A 80 -3.75 12.43 9.01
CA GLU A 80 -4.25 12.37 7.63
C GLU A 80 -5.54 13.18 7.50
N ARG A 81 -5.45 14.36 6.87
CA ARG A 81 -6.62 15.21 6.60
C ARG A 81 -7.20 14.89 5.23
N PHE A 82 -8.49 14.53 5.19
CA PHE A 82 -9.25 14.41 3.96
C PHE A 82 -10.35 15.48 3.90
N THR A 83 -10.55 16.06 2.72
CA THR A 83 -11.66 17.00 2.47
C THR A 83 -12.76 16.28 1.71
N LEU A 84 -13.92 16.12 2.33
CA LEU A 84 -15.10 15.54 1.69
C LEU A 84 -15.98 16.65 1.11
N LEU A 85 -16.05 16.72 -0.22
CA LEU A 85 -16.95 17.65 -0.92
C LEU A 85 -18.30 16.96 -1.17
N ILE A 86 -19.36 17.48 -0.56
CA ILE A 86 -20.73 16.97 -0.74
C ILE A 86 -21.50 17.97 -1.60
N ASN A 87 -22.08 17.49 -2.71
CA ASN A 87 -22.85 18.31 -3.62
C ASN A 87 -24.32 17.87 -3.64
N HIS A 88 -25.24 18.82 -3.45
CA HIS A 88 -26.67 18.60 -3.63
C HIS A 88 -27.23 19.55 -4.71
N PRO A 89 -28.17 19.12 -5.57
CA PRO A 89 -28.61 19.93 -6.71
C PRO A 89 -29.25 21.28 -6.38
N THR A 90 -29.84 21.40 -5.18
CA THR A 90 -30.64 22.59 -4.79
C THR A 90 -30.38 23.08 -3.36
N LEU A 91 -29.61 22.35 -2.57
CA LEU A 91 -29.38 22.64 -1.16
C LEU A 91 -27.88 22.73 -0.92
N ASP A 92 -27.49 23.46 0.11
CA ASP A 92 -26.10 23.75 0.45
C ASP A 92 -25.92 23.79 1.97
N ASP A 93 -24.73 24.20 2.39
CA ASP A 93 -24.33 24.30 3.79
C ASP A 93 -25.05 25.41 4.59
N SER A 94 -25.95 26.18 3.97
CA SER A 94 -26.85 27.11 4.65
C SER A 94 -28.20 26.48 4.98
N SER A 95 -28.52 25.33 4.36
CA SER A 95 -29.80 24.64 4.50
C SER A 95 -29.78 23.67 5.68
N SER A 96 -30.65 23.85 6.66
CA SER A 96 -30.72 22.99 7.86
C SER A 96 -31.04 21.53 7.53
N GLU A 97 -31.88 21.30 6.51
CA GLU A 97 -32.20 19.96 6.00
C GLU A 97 -30.95 19.25 5.45
N TRP A 98 -30.09 19.99 4.76
CA TRP A 98 -28.86 19.46 4.19
C TRP A 98 -27.82 19.19 5.27
N GLN A 99 -27.62 20.12 6.21
CA GLN A 99 -26.73 19.93 7.35
C GLN A 99 -27.12 18.69 8.17
N SER A 100 -28.41 18.52 8.44
CA SER A 100 -28.92 17.37 9.21
C SER A 100 -28.63 16.05 8.49
N ALA A 101 -28.86 15.99 7.18
CA ALA A 101 -28.55 14.81 6.37
C ALA A 101 -27.05 14.48 6.33
N VAL A 102 -26.18 15.50 6.31
CA VAL A 102 -24.72 15.31 6.34
C VAL A 102 -24.26 14.82 7.72
N ILE A 103 -24.80 15.37 8.80
CA ILE A 103 -24.49 14.92 10.17
C ILE A 103 -24.94 13.46 10.36
N GLU A 104 -26.16 13.12 9.95
CA GLU A 104 -26.68 11.75 10.02
C GLU A 104 -25.83 10.78 9.19
N ALA A 105 -25.40 11.16 7.99
CA ALA A 105 -24.55 10.32 7.16
C ALA A 105 -23.13 10.10 7.72
N LEU A 106 -22.67 10.97 8.62
CA LEU A 106 -21.33 10.92 9.24
C LEU A 106 -21.37 10.48 10.72
N GLU A 107 -22.53 10.06 11.23
CA GLU A 107 -22.75 9.71 12.64
C GLU A 107 -21.76 8.63 13.11
N ASP A 108 -21.63 7.54 12.35
CA ASP A 108 -20.71 6.42 12.66
C ASP A 108 -19.25 6.87 12.80
N TYR A 109 -18.82 7.91 12.08
CA TYR A 109 -17.46 8.44 12.15
C TYR A 109 -17.29 9.42 13.31
N SER A 110 -18.35 10.16 13.68
CA SER A 110 -18.32 11.10 14.80
C SER A 110 -18.21 10.41 16.17
N GLU A 111 -18.57 9.13 16.25
CA GLU A 111 -18.41 8.32 17.46
C GLU A 111 -16.99 7.75 17.63
N MET A 112 -16.11 7.88 16.64
CA MET A 112 -14.75 7.35 16.70
C MET A 112 -13.80 8.34 17.40
N ASP A 113 -13.10 7.87 18.44
CA ASP A 113 -12.17 8.70 19.23
C ASP A 113 -11.00 9.29 18.40
N ASP A 114 -10.65 8.66 17.28
CA ASP A 114 -9.52 9.05 16.42
C ASP A 114 -9.95 9.98 15.26
N VAL A 115 -11.24 10.33 15.16
CA VAL A 115 -11.77 11.12 14.04
C VAL A 115 -12.33 12.44 14.55
N THR A 116 -11.79 13.54 14.04
CA THR A 116 -12.36 14.89 14.25
C THR A 116 -12.96 15.39 12.95
N ILE A 117 -14.27 15.69 12.96
CA ILE A 117 -14.99 16.20 11.80
C ILE A 117 -15.12 17.71 11.95
N GLU A 118 -14.64 18.46 10.95
CA GLU A 118 -14.84 19.91 10.84
C GLU A 118 -15.88 20.20 9.76
N TYR A 119 -17.00 20.83 10.14
CA TYR A 119 -18.05 21.18 9.20
C TYR A 119 -17.83 22.57 8.57
N SER A 120 -18.17 22.72 7.29
CA SER A 120 -17.97 23.98 6.54
C SER A 120 -18.75 25.16 7.14
N TRP A 121 -19.94 24.88 7.70
CA TRP A 121 -20.81 25.89 8.28
C TRP A 121 -20.38 26.35 9.68
N GLU A 122 -19.50 25.61 10.35
CA GLU A 122 -18.91 25.97 11.65
C GLU A 122 -17.63 26.80 11.49
N THR A 123 -17.09 26.84 10.27
CA THR A 123 -15.84 27.53 9.95
C THR A 123 -16.11 28.97 9.47
N THR A 124 -15.24 29.91 9.88
CA THR A 124 -15.36 31.34 9.54
C THR A 124 -14.16 31.85 8.72
N GLY A 125 -14.37 32.83 7.84
CA GLY A 125 -13.31 33.52 7.09
C GLY A 125 -12.95 32.83 5.77
N ASP A 126 -11.70 32.95 5.32
CA ASP A 126 -11.18 32.34 4.07
C ASP A 126 -11.18 30.80 4.07
N LYS A 127 -11.56 30.18 5.20
CA LYS A 127 -11.68 28.73 5.37
C LYS A 127 -13.11 28.20 5.12
N ARG A 128 -14.08 29.08 4.84
CA ARG A 128 -15.44 28.70 4.40
C ARG A 128 -15.51 28.62 2.87
#